data_AF-A0A4Q7B209-F1
#
_entry.id   AF-A0A4Q7B209-F1
#
_cell.length_a   1.000
_cell.length_b   1.000
_cell.length_c   1.000
_cell.angle_alpha   90.00
_cell.angle_beta   90.00
_cell.angle_gamma   90.00
#
_symmetry.space_group_name_H-M   'P 1'
#
loop_
_entity.id
_entity.type
_entity.pdbx_description
1 polymer ?
#
loop_
_entity_poly.entity_id
_entity_poly.type
_entity_poly.pdbx_seq_one_letter_code
_entity_poly.pdbx_strand_id
1 'polypeptide(L)'
;MYFIQPTRDIPYLEQVIAALPSVQMIRIEDLDLYDPTIIAIADVRDYLMHQWTLPTIVLALEDEGAALAQAWEQGALAGWMWSKPPANPQQALIKIDAQYKRNQDSRDLPSAAELQKKLLPNPIELTNYKVETFFQPSAYLSGDWYDYWKISDKEVLFYLADVSGHGVTSSLLTSWMAAFHGRSKTPRELIKKLNGMLVQENIEKHITMLTGILNLETHQLRWSSAGHYPPAILFEPNKEPKVLTTSSFPLGLTEDLEVEEFECTLNRHARFIICSDGALEPFDGGLNEQLGQLVHHLQNQSFQAPEHVADDIAILSFRRMN
;
A
#
# COMPACT_ATOMS: atom_id res chain seq x y z
N MET A 1 -6.41 29.51 -5.07
CA MET A 1 -7.17 29.17 -6.30
C MET A 1 -7.19 30.38 -7.19
N TYR A 2 -7.20 30.15 -8.50
CA TYR A 2 -7.20 31.21 -9.50
C TYR A 2 -8.55 31.30 -10.22
N PHE A 3 -8.91 32.49 -10.66
CA PHE A 3 -10.01 32.73 -11.59
C PHE A 3 -9.41 33.33 -12.86
N ILE A 4 -9.46 32.58 -13.95
CA ILE A 4 -8.95 33.03 -15.24
C ILE A 4 -10.00 33.97 -15.84
N GLN A 5 -9.61 35.23 -16.06
CA GLN A 5 -10.50 36.24 -16.63
C GLN A 5 -10.97 35.78 -18.03
N PRO A 6 -12.29 35.67 -18.28
CA PRO A 6 -12.81 35.23 -19.57
C PRO A 6 -12.44 36.18 -20.72
N THR A 7 -12.15 35.64 -21.92
CA THR A 7 -11.88 36.47 -23.12
C THR A 7 -13.14 37.07 -23.74
N ARG A 8 -14.30 36.49 -23.43
CA ARG A 8 -15.62 36.91 -23.92
C ARG A 8 -16.44 37.56 -22.80
N ASP A 9 -17.46 38.32 -23.19
CA ASP A 9 -18.39 38.92 -22.25
C ASP A 9 -19.30 37.86 -21.63
N ILE A 10 -19.38 37.83 -20.30
CA ILE A 10 -20.14 36.84 -19.53
C ILE A 10 -21.11 37.57 -18.60
N PRO A 11 -22.43 37.47 -18.83
CA PRO A 11 -23.44 38.19 -18.05
C PRO A 11 -23.44 37.90 -16.54
N TYR A 12 -22.98 36.71 -16.14
CA TYR A 12 -23.00 36.22 -14.76
C TYR A 12 -21.67 36.41 -14.01
N LEU A 13 -20.68 37.06 -14.63
CA LEU A 13 -19.31 37.11 -14.13
C LEU A 13 -19.22 37.72 -12.72
N GLU A 14 -19.80 38.90 -12.52
CA GLU A 14 -19.78 39.59 -11.22
C GLU A 14 -20.46 38.78 -10.11
N GLN A 15 -21.58 38.11 -10.44
CA GLN A 15 -22.31 37.27 -9.49
C GLN A 15 -21.47 36.07 -9.03
N VAL A 16 -20.79 35.40 -9.96
CA VAL A 16 -19.95 34.23 -9.64
C VAL A 16 -18.70 34.65 -8.86
N ILE A 17 -18.06 35.76 -9.20
CA ILE A 17 -16.91 36.28 -8.46
C ILE A 17 -17.31 36.67 -7.03
N ALA A 18 -18.46 37.32 -6.85
CA ALA A 18 -18.96 37.68 -5.53
C ALA A 18 -19.21 36.45 -4.64
N ALA A 19 -19.56 35.30 -5.23
CA ALA A 19 -19.72 34.03 -4.51
C ALA A 19 -18.38 33.33 -4.20
N LEU A 20 -17.25 33.84 -4.73
CA LEU A 20 -15.91 33.26 -4.63
C LEU A 20 -14.87 34.29 -4.16
N PRO A 21 -15.06 34.94 -2.99
CA PRO A 21 -14.23 36.08 -2.56
C PRO A 21 -12.77 35.72 -2.25
N SER A 22 -12.44 34.43 -2.11
CA SER A 22 -11.10 33.93 -1.80
C SER A 22 -10.27 33.57 -3.03
N VAL A 23 -10.79 33.79 -4.25
CA VAL A 23 -10.12 33.42 -5.50
C VAL A 23 -9.40 34.64 -6.07
N GLN A 24 -8.15 34.45 -6.51
CA GLN A 24 -7.36 35.50 -7.17
C GLN A 24 -7.65 35.52 -8.66
N MET A 25 -8.02 36.68 -9.21
CA MET A 25 -8.19 36.84 -10.66
C MET A 25 -6.83 36.96 -11.36
N ILE A 26 -6.67 36.21 -12.45
CA ILE A 26 -5.47 36.15 -13.28
C ILE A 26 -5.85 36.24 -14.76
N ARG A 27 -4.89 36.60 -15.62
CA ARG A 27 -5.10 36.69 -17.07
C ARG A 27 -4.54 35.48 -17.80
N ILE A 28 -5.14 35.14 -18.94
CA ILE A 28 -4.71 34.02 -19.79
C ILE A 28 -3.28 34.22 -20.33
N GLU A 29 -2.89 35.48 -20.58
CA GLU A 29 -1.54 35.83 -21.05
C GLU A 29 -0.44 35.58 -20.00
N ASP A 30 -0.80 35.50 -18.72
CA ASP A 30 0.14 35.42 -17.60
C ASP A 30 0.19 34.04 -16.94
N LEU A 31 -0.48 33.01 -17.50
CA LEU A 31 -0.64 31.70 -16.83
C LEU A 31 0.68 31.04 -16.43
N ASP A 32 1.74 31.22 -17.23
CA ASP A 32 3.08 30.67 -16.98
C ASP A 32 3.77 31.26 -15.73
N LEU A 33 3.25 32.37 -15.19
CA LEU A 33 3.78 33.03 -13.99
C LEU A 33 3.17 32.51 -12.69
N TYR A 34 2.18 31.61 -12.76
CA TYR A 34 1.42 31.11 -11.61
C TYR A 34 1.76 29.65 -11.28
N ASP A 35 1.47 29.25 -10.04
CA ASP A 35 1.77 27.91 -9.55
C ASP A 35 0.91 26.86 -10.28
N PRO A 36 1.51 25.91 -11.03
CA PRO A 36 0.77 24.92 -11.82
C PRO A 36 -0.02 23.91 -10.97
N THR A 37 0.20 23.88 -9.66
CA THR A 37 -0.48 22.95 -8.73
C THR A 37 -1.79 23.52 -8.17
N ILE A 38 -2.05 24.81 -8.35
CA ILE A 38 -3.23 25.49 -7.80
C ILE A 38 -4.40 25.40 -8.79
N ILE A 39 -5.56 24.97 -8.29
CA ILE A 39 -6.80 24.89 -9.10
C ILE A 39 -7.22 26.27 -9.62
N ALA A 40 -7.48 26.32 -10.92
CA ALA A 40 -8.05 27.44 -11.65
C ALA A 40 -9.55 27.22 -11.94
N ILE A 41 -10.28 28.31 -12.10
CA ILE A 41 -11.65 28.36 -12.58
C ILE A 41 -11.64 29.18 -13.86
N ALA A 42 -12.25 28.68 -14.94
CA ALA A 42 -12.20 29.35 -16.24
C ALA A 42 -13.47 29.13 -17.05
N ASP A 43 -13.66 29.96 -18.08
CA ASP A 43 -14.69 29.74 -19.08
C ASP A 43 -14.35 28.51 -19.95
N VAL A 44 -15.37 27.72 -20.28
CA VAL A 44 -15.21 26.48 -21.05
C VAL A 44 -14.63 26.73 -22.45
N ARG A 45 -14.92 27.86 -23.10
CA ARG A 45 -14.39 28.18 -24.44
C ARG A 45 -12.91 28.49 -24.36
N ASP A 46 -12.51 29.28 -23.37
CA ASP A 46 -11.10 29.64 -23.17
C ASP A 46 -10.27 28.39 -22.86
N TYR A 47 -10.80 27.48 -22.01
CA TYR A 47 -10.14 26.21 -21.70
C TYR A 47 -9.90 25.35 -22.94
N LEU A 48 -10.93 25.17 -23.79
CA LEU A 48 -10.82 24.38 -25.02
C LEU A 48 -9.94 25.03 -26.10
N MET A 49 -9.91 26.37 -26.14
CA MET A 49 -9.15 27.14 -27.13
C MET A 49 -7.67 27.20 -26.79
N HIS A 50 -7.32 27.44 -25.53
CA HIS A 50 -5.94 27.72 -25.11
C HIS A 50 -5.22 26.50 -24.50
N GLN A 51 -5.94 25.49 -24.00
CA GLN A 51 -5.39 24.20 -23.56
C GLN A 51 -4.17 24.31 -22.62
N TRP A 52 -4.27 25.13 -21.58
CA TRP A 52 -3.23 25.24 -20.55
C TRP A 52 -3.14 24.00 -19.65
N THR A 53 -2.10 23.95 -18.84
CA THR A 53 -1.77 22.79 -17.97
C THR A 53 -2.33 22.87 -16.55
N LEU A 54 -2.84 24.04 -16.14
CA LEU A 54 -3.43 24.24 -14.81
C LEU A 54 -4.66 23.31 -14.59
N PRO A 55 -4.78 22.67 -13.43
CA PRO A 55 -5.99 21.93 -13.06
C PRO A 55 -7.20 22.88 -13.02
N THR A 56 -8.21 22.63 -13.85
CA THR A 56 -9.25 23.63 -14.10
C THR A 56 -10.66 23.11 -13.85
N ILE A 57 -11.46 23.90 -13.14
CA ILE A 57 -12.92 23.79 -13.10
C ILE A 57 -13.47 24.70 -14.20
N VAL A 58 -14.29 24.15 -15.10
CA VAL A 58 -14.82 24.91 -16.24
C VAL A 58 -16.25 25.39 -15.98
N LEU A 59 -16.55 26.61 -16.41
CA LEU A 59 -17.87 27.23 -16.38
C LEU A 59 -18.45 27.32 -17.80
N ALA A 60 -19.68 26.85 -17.98
CA ALA A 60 -20.39 26.85 -19.26
C ALA A 60 -21.75 27.55 -19.18
N LEU A 61 -22.22 28.07 -20.31
CA LEU A 61 -23.60 28.55 -20.48
C LEU A 61 -24.56 27.39 -20.77
N GLU A 62 -25.87 27.66 -20.70
CA GLU A 62 -26.93 26.64 -20.79
C GLU A 62 -26.99 25.90 -22.13
N ASP A 63 -26.59 26.58 -23.20
CA ASP A 63 -26.51 26.06 -24.56
C ASP A 63 -25.15 25.39 -24.87
N GLU A 64 -24.21 25.38 -23.92
CA GLU A 64 -22.83 24.93 -24.14
C GLU A 64 -22.52 23.53 -23.58
N GLY A 65 -23.56 22.70 -23.39
CA GLY A 65 -23.41 21.34 -22.86
C GLY A 65 -22.40 20.47 -23.64
N ALA A 66 -22.31 20.65 -24.97
CA ALA A 66 -21.33 19.93 -25.80
C ALA A 66 -19.88 20.36 -25.49
N ALA A 67 -19.64 21.65 -25.26
CA ALA A 67 -18.32 22.16 -24.89
C ALA A 67 -17.93 21.66 -23.49
N LEU A 68 -18.89 21.59 -22.57
CA LEU A 68 -18.67 21.06 -21.22
C LEU A 68 -18.27 19.58 -21.24
N ALA A 69 -18.96 18.76 -22.05
CA ALA A 69 -18.62 17.36 -22.24
C ALA A 69 -17.21 17.18 -22.82
N GLN A 70 -16.87 17.98 -23.84
CA GLN A 70 -15.54 17.97 -24.43
C GLN A 70 -14.45 18.38 -23.42
N ALA A 71 -14.72 19.37 -22.56
CA ALA A 71 -13.77 19.80 -21.54
C ALA A 71 -13.51 18.70 -20.49
N TRP A 72 -14.52 17.88 -20.14
CA TRP A 72 -14.32 16.71 -19.30
C TRP A 72 -13.44 15.65 -19.96
N GLU A 73 -13.64 15.37 -21.25
CA GLU A 73 -12.77 14.45 -22.01
C GLU A 73 -11.31 14.95 -22.04
N GLN A 74 -11.09 16.26 -22.02
CA GLN A 74 -9.77 16.89 -21.97
C GLN A 74 -9.18 17.05 -20.55
N GLY A 75 -9.87 16.57 -19.52
CA GLY A 75 -9.35 16.50 -18.16
C GLY A 75 -9.72 17.67 -17.23
N ALA A 76 -10.77 18.44 -17.55
CA ALA A 76 -11.34 19.39 -16.60
C ALA A 76 -11.82 18.68 -15.32
N LEU A 77 -11.53 19.25 -14.15
CA LEU A 77 -11.79 18.62 -12.85
C LEU A 77 -13.28 18.56 -12.48
N ALA A 78 -14.03 19.57 -12.91
CA ALA A 78 -15.47 19.67 -12.71
C ALA A 78 -16.06 20.65 -13.71
N GLY A 79 -17.37 20.52 -13.95
CA GLY A 79 -18.13 21.40 -14.83
C GLY A 79 -19.26 22.09 -14.08
N TRP A 80 -19.30 23.42 -14.12
CA TRP A 80 -20.33 24.24 -13.49
C TRP A 80 -21.06 25.11 -14.52
N MET A 81 -22.25 25.58 -14.13
CA MET A 81 -23.07 26.47 -14.93
C MET A 81 -22.89 27.91 -14.47
N TRP A 82 -22.66 28.84 -15.39
CA TRP A 82 -22.60 30.28 -15.08
C TRP A 82 -23.89 30.81 -14.44
N SER A 83 -25.05 30.40 -14.97
CA SER A 83 -26.37 30.84 -14.48
C SER A 83 -26.77 30.20 -13.15
N LYS A 84 -26.14 29.07 -12.80
CA LYS A 84 -26.50 28.25 -11.63
C LYS A 84 -25.26 27.59 -11.01
N PRO A 85 -24.40 28.37 -10.33
CA PRO A 85 -23.29 27.79 -9.60
C PRO A 85 -23.79 26.89 -8.45
N PRO A 86 -22.91 26.06 -7.87
CA PRO A 86 -23.28 25.23 -6.70
C PRO A 86 -23.87 26.07 -5.57
N ALA A 87 -24.79 25.51 -4.78
CA ALA A 87 -25.42 26.22 -3.67
C ALA A 87 -24.42 26.74 -2.62
N ASN A 88 -23.27 26.06 -2.47
CA ASN A 88 -22.14 26.51 -1.65
C ASN A 88 -20.82 26.31 -2.43
N PRO A 89 -20.43 27.28 -3.27
CA PRO A 89 -19.26 27.15 -4.14
C PRO A 89 -17.96 26.91 -3.37
N GLN A 90 -17.77 27.58 -2.23
CA GLN A 90 -16.58 27.38 -1.39
C GLN A 90 -16.45 25.95 -0.89
N GLN A 91 -17.55 25.34 -0.42
CA GLN A 91 -17.54 23.95 0.04
C GLN A 91 -17.31 22.97 -1.12
N ALA A 92 -17.86 23.25 -2.31
CA ALA A 92 -17.60 22.46 -3.51
C ALA A 92 -16.12 22.52 -3.93
N LEU A 93 -15.51 23.71 -3.88
CA LEU A 93 -14.08 23.91 -4.15
C LEU A 93 -13.21 23.10 -3.19
N ILE A 94 -13.49 23.12 -1.89
CA ILE A 94 -12.75 22.34 -0.89
C ILE A 94 -12.81 20.84 -1.21
N LYS A 95 -13.99 20.33 -1.60
CA LYS A 95 -14.15 18.92 -1.98
C LYS A 95 -13.35 18.55 -3.23
N ILE A 96 -13.41 19.39 -4.26
CA ILE A 96 -12.70 19.17 -5.52
C ILE A 96 -11.18 19.26 -5.30
N ASP A 97 -10.70 20.23 -4.52
CA ASP A 97 -9.28 20.34 -4.14
C ASP A 97 -8.78 19.11 -3.38
N ALA A 98 -9.55 18.64 -2.40
CA ALA A 98 -9.22 17.42 -1.66
C ALA A 98 -9.21 16.18 -2.56
N GLN A 99 -10.14 16.07 -3.52
CA GLN A 99 -10.16 14.97 -4.48
C GLN A 99 -9.00 15.05 -5.48
N TYR A 100 -8.70 16.25 -5.97
CA TYR A 100 -7.59 16.49 -6.88
C TYR A 100 -6.25 16.20 -6.24
N LYS A 101 -6.01 16.65 -5.01
CA LYS A 101 -4.79 16.36 -4.25
C LYS A 101 -4.61 14.85 -4.01
N ARG A 102 -5.67 14.15 -3.60
CA ARG A 102 -5.67 12.68 -3.48
C ARG A 102 -5.30 11.97 -4.79
N ASN A 103 -5.72 12.53 -5.93
CA ASN A 103 -5.39 11.99 -7.25
C ASN A 103 -3.98 12.42 -7.74
N GLN A 104 -3.48 13.60 -7.36
CA GLN A 104 -2.14 14.07 -7.70
C GLN A 104 -1.04 13.27 -6.99
N ASP A 105 -1.29 12.84 -5.76
CA ASP A 105 -0.41 11.90 -5.03
C ASP A 105 -0.14 10.63 -5.88
N SER A 106 -0.95 10.33 -6.90
CA SER A 106 -0.87 9.11 -7.73
C SER A 106 0.05 9.17 -8.95
N ARG A 107 0.73 10.28 -9.28
CA ARG A 107 1.60 10.30 -10.49
C ARG A 107 2.90 9.50 -10.33
N ASP A 108 3.53 9.57 -9.17
CA ASP A 108 4.77 8.86 -8.88
C ASP A 108 4.55 7.52 -8.15
N LEU A 109 3.35 7.29 -7.59
CA LEU A 109 3.03 6.04 -6.90
C LEU A 109 3.18 4.78 -7.76
N PRO A 110 2.78 4.75 -9.05
CA PRO A 110 3.05 3.61 -9.91
C PRO A 110 4.55 3.35 -10.06
N SER A 111 5.36 4.40 -10.24
CA SER A 111 6.82 4.28 -10.36
C SER A 111 7.46 3.82 -9.05
N ALA A 112 6.98 4.33 -7.91
CA ALA A 112 7.40 3.91 -6.59
C ALA A 112 7.01 2.45 -6.29
N ALA A 113 5.82 2.02 -6.72
CA ALA A 113 5.35 0.64 -6.61
C ALA A 113 6.23 -0.32 -7.41
N GLU A 114 6.59 0.06 -8.65
CA GLU A 114 7.52 -0.70 -9.47
C GLU A 114 8.92 -0.79 -8.84
N LEU A 115 9.39 0.27 -8.18
CA LEU A 115 10.63 0.22 -7.42
C LEU A 115 10.50 -0.70 -6.19
N GLN A 116 9.43 -0.55 -5.40
CA GLN A 116 9.19 -1.38 -4.22
C GLN A 116 9.13 -2.85 -4.61
N LYS A 117 8.41 -3.21 -5.68
CA LYS A 117 8.34 -4.58 -6.19
C LYS A 117 9.70 -5.15 -6.59
N LYS A 118 10.61 -4.32 -7.13
CA LYS A 118 11.99 -4.74 -7.48
C LYS A 118 12.88 -4.99 -6.26
N LEU A 119 12.50 -4.49 -5.08
CA LEU A 119 13.22 -4.74 -3.83
C LEU A 119 12.87 -6.10 -3.21
N LEU A 120 11.75 -6.73 -3.62
CA LEU A 120 11.39 -8.07 -3.16
C LEU A 120 12.49 -9.08 -3.54
N PRO A 121 12.71 -10.13 -2.73
CA PRO A 121 13.73 -11.11 -3.03
C PRO A 121 13.46 -11.81 -4.36
N ASN A 122 14.52 -12.02 -5.12
CA ASN A 122 14.45 -12.90 -6.29
C ASN A 122 14.18 -14.35 -5.85
N PRO A 123 13.47 -15.14 -6.68
CA PRO A 123 13.29 -16.57 -6.43
C PRO A 123 14.62 -17.26 -6.13
N ILE A 124 14.63 -18.07 -5.08
CA ILE A 124 15.82 -18.80 -4.65
C ILE A 124 15.65 -20.31 -4.83
N GLU A 125 16.68 -20.96 -5.34
CA GLU A 125 16.73 -22.42 -5.42
C GLU A 125 17.27 -23.00 -4.11
N LEU A 126 16.46 -23.82 -3.46
CA LEU A 126 16.78 -24.50 -2.21
C LEU A 126 16.74 -26.01 -2.40
N THR A 127 17.79 -26.69 -1.96
CA THR A 127 17.85 -28.15 -2.00
C THR A 127 16.67 -28.75 -1.22
N ASN A 128 15.87 -29.58 -1.87
CA ASN A 128 14.69 -30.26 -1.30
C ASN A 128 13.51 -29.35 -0.90
N TYR A 129 13.51 -28.06 -1.24
CA TYR A 129 12.41 -27.15 -0.90
C TYR A 129 11.90 -26.38 -2.11
N LYS A 130 10.57 -26.23 -2.18
CA LYS A 130 9.90 -25.27 -3.04
C LYS A 130 9.51 -24.07 -2.19
N VAL A 131 9.96 -22.88 -2.57
CA VAL A 131 9.50 -21.61 -1.99
C VAL A 131 8.36 -21.09 -2.84
N GLU A 132 7.24 -20.74 -2.20
CA GLU A 132 6.07 -20.16 -2.86
C GLU A 132 5.74 -18.84 -2.19
N THR A 133 5.52 -17.80 -3.00
CA THR A 133 5.29 -16.43 -2.53
C THR A 133 4.04 -15.87 -3.18
N PHE A 134 3.28 -15.10 -2.42
CA PHE A 134 2.18 -14.27 -2.90
C PHE A 134 2.34 -12.86 -2.35
N PHE A 135 2.10 -11.85 -3.18
CA PHE A 135 2.21 -10.44 -2.79
C PHE A 135 1.20 -9.61 -3.57
N GLN A 136 0.25 -9.01 -2.86
CA GLN A 136 -0.76 -8.15 -3.44
C GLN A 136 -1.00 -6.95 -2.52
N PRO A 137 -0.50 -5.76 -2.89
CA PRO A 137 -0.84 -4.53 -2.21
C PRO A 137 -2.33 -4.19 -2.33
N SER A 138 -2.90 -3.58 -1.29
CA SER A 138 -4.25 -2.97 -1.27
C SER A 138 -4.37 -1.71 -2.12
N ALA A 139 -3.25 -1.01 -2.29
CA ALA A 139 -3.13 0.18 -3.14
C ALA A 139 -1.92 0.05 -4.08
N TYR A 140 -1.19 1.15 -4.34
CA TYR A 140 0.04 1.10 -5.12
C TYR A 140 1.21 0.52 -4.32
N LEU A 141 1.34 0.93 -3.07
CA LEU A 141 2.45 0.60 -2.19
C LEU A 141 1.95 -0.21 -1.01
N SER A 142 2.81 -1.09 -0.49
CA SER A 142 2.45 -2.01 0.59
C SER A 142 3.27 -1.79 1.87
N GLY A 143 2.60 -1.88 3.01
CA GLY A 143 3.17 -1.98 4.36
C GLY A 143 3.56 -3.41 4.74
N ASP A 144 3.15 -4.41 3.96
CA ASP A 144 3.62 -5.79 4.07
C ASP A 144 4.95 -5.99 3.35
N TRP A 145 5.76 -6.89 3.90
CA TRP A 145 7.03 -7.27 3.30
C TRP A 145 7.40 -8.71 3.65
N TYR A 146 7.97 -9.43 2.68
CA TYR A 146 8.68 -10.68 2.98
C TYR A 146 10.07 -10.63 2.37
N ASP A 147 10.98 -11.38 2.98
CA ASP A 147 12.32 -11.55 2.47
C ASP A 147 12.90 -12.90 2.88
N TYR A 148 13.89 -13.37 2.13
CA TYR A 148 14.67 -14.56 2.46
C TYR A 148 16.03 -14.54 1.79
N TRP A 149 17.04 -15.11 2.46
CA TRP A 149 18.37 -15.29 1.91
C TRP A 149 19.10 -16.49 2.51
N LYS A 150 20.05 -17.03 1.76
CA LYS A 150 21.00 -18.04 2.29
C LYS A 150 21.96 -17.36 3.26
N ILE A 151 22.00 -17.85 4.50
CA ILE A 151 23.07 -17.53 5.46
C ILE A 151 24.32 -18.35 5.12
N SER A 152 24.11 -19.58 4.63
CA SER A 152 25.12 -20.51 4.15
C SER A 152 24.51 -21.46 3.12
N ASP A 153 25.28 -22.42 2.61
CA ASP A 153 24.75 -23.49 1.73
C ASP A 153 23.71 -24.38 2.42
N LYS A 154 23.64 -24.34 3.75
CA LYS A 154 22.79 -25.20 4.58
C LYS A 154 21.64 -24.48 5.24
N GLU A 155 21.68 -23.15 5.35
CA GLU A 155 20.73 -22.40 6.17
C GLU A 155 20.17 -21.22 5.40
N VAL A 156 18.85 -21.06 5.49
CA VAL A 156 18.10 -19.95 4.89
C VAL A 156 17.42 -19.19 6.01
N LEU A 157 17.65 -17.89 6.08
CA LEU A 157 16.85 -16.98 6.89
C LEU A 157 15.66 -16.51 6.06
N PHE A 158 14.52 -16.37 6.69
CA PHE A 158 13.34 -15.75 6.08
C PHE A 158 12.61 -14.89 7.11
N TYR A 159 11.78 -13.99 6.61
CA TYR A 159 10.77 -13.33 7.42
C TYR A 159 9.58 -12.86 6.57
N LEU A 160 8.46 -12.63 7.26
CA LEU A 160 7.35 -11.82 6.79
C LEU A 160 7.04 -10.81 7.88
N ALA A 161 6.80 -9.57 7.48
CA ALA A 161 6.51 -8.45 8.35
C ALA A 161 5.38 -7.59 7.79
N ASP A 162 4.69 -6.93 8.70
CA ASP A 162 3.61 -5.99 8.44
C ASP A 162 3.88 -4.73 9.28
N VAL A 163 3.93 -3.59 8.60
CA VAL A 163 4.14 -2.28 9.21
C VAL A 163 2.79 -1.63 9.47
N SER A 164 2.52 -1.34 10.74
CA SER A 164 1.27 -0.71 11.18
C SER A 164 0.77 0.47 10.33
N GLY A 165 -0.49 0.36 9.94
CA GLY A 165 -1.20 1.34 9.12
C GLY A 165 -0.79 1.30 7.64
N HIS A 166 -1.59 1.93 6.79
CA HIS A 166 -1.46 1.80 5.34
C HIS A 166 -0.83 3.04 4.67
N GLY A 167 -0.37 2.86 3.42
CA GLY A 167 0.04 3.94 2.53
C GLY A 167 1.55 4.21 2.48
N VAL A 168 1.90 5.43 2.05
CA VAL A 168 3.29 5.78 1.69
C VAL A 168 4.25 5.60 2.86
N THR A 169 3.89 6.06 4.07
CA THR A 169 4.80 6.00 5.22
C THR A 169 5.15 4.56 5.65
N SER A 170 4.18 3.64 5.69
CA SER A 170 4.47 2.23 5.99
C SER A 170 5.30 1.58 4.90
N SER A 171 5.03 1.91 3.63
CA SER A 171 5.81 1.41 2.50
C SER A 171 7.27 1.87 2.45
N LEU A 172 7.57 3.05 3.00
CA LEU A 172 8.95 3.52 3.13
C LEU A 172 9.71 2.68 4.16
N LEU A 173 9.05 2.25 5.23
CA LEU A 173 9.65 1.36 6.23
C LEU A 173 9.91 -0.03 5.65
N THR A 174 8.99 -0.60 4.88
CA THR A 174 9.24 -1.89 4.18
C THR A 174 10.38 -1.78 3.17
N SER A 175 10.43 -0.69 2.40
CA SER A 175 11.55 -0.41 1.48
C SER A 175 12.89 -0.29 2.22
N TRP A 176 12.88 0.28 3.42
CA TRP A 176 14.06 0.36 4.28
C TRP A 176 14.45 -1.01 4.86
N MET A 177 13.49 -1.87 5.21
CA MET A 177 13.74 -3.24 5.64
C MET A 177 14.46 -4.08 4.58
N ALA A 178 14.20 -3.84 3.29
CA ALA A 178 14.94 -4.48 2.20
C ALA A 178 16.46 -4.23 2.28
N ALA A 179 16.91 -3.12 2.88
CA ALA A 179 18.33 -2.85 3.09
C ALA A 179 19.00 -3.81 4.09
N PHE A 180 18.23 -4.59 4.86
CA PHE A 180 18.73 -5.62 5.78
C PHE A 180 18.91 -6.98 5.13
N HIS A 181 18.49 -7.15 3.88
CA HIS A 181 18.70 -8.38 3.13
C HIS A 181 20.17 -8.83 3.21
N GLY A 182 20.40 -10.07 3.66
CA GLY A 182 21.75 -10.64 3.80
C GLY A 182 22.59 -10.08 4.95
N ARG A 183 22.07 -9.17 5.77
CA ARG A 183 22.85 -8.49 6.84
C ARG A 183 22.71 -9.13 8.22
N SER A 184 21.82 -10.10 8.40
CA SER A 184 21.62 -10.80 9.66
C SER A 184 21.74 -12.31 9.45
N LYS A 185 22.28 -12.99 10.48
CA LYS A 185 22.51 -14.44 10.47
C LYS A 185 21.56 -15.20 11.38
N THR A 186 20.79 -14.51 12.23
CA THR A 186 19.82 -15.11 13.15
C THR A 186 18.53 -14.30 13.22
N PRO A 187 17.37 -14.92 13.51
CA PRO A 187 16.10 -14.23 13.73
C PRO A 187 16.21 -13.18 14.83
N ARG A 188 16.86 -13.55 15.95
CA ARG A 188 17.13 -12.65 17.08
C ARG A 188 17.94 -11.42 16.69
N GLU A 189 18.98 -11.59 15.87
CA GLU A 189 19.79 -10.45 15.39
C GLU A 189 18.96 -9.52 14.50
N LEU A 190 18.15 -10.07 13.60
CA LEU A 190 17.27 -9.27 12.73
C LEU A 190 16.25 -8.48 13.55
N ILE A 191 15.54 -9.14 14.47
CA ILE A 191 14.55 -8.52 15.37
C ILE A 191 15.19 -7.37 16.16
N LYS A 192 16.36 -7.60 16.77
CA LYS A 192 17.04 -6.57 17.57
C LYS A 192 17.49 -5.37 16.72
N LYS A 193 17.98 -5.59 15.50
CA LYS A 193 18.39 -4.51 14.60
C LYS A 193 17.21 -3.65 14.17
N LEU A 194 16.10 -4.28 13.77
CA LEU A 194 14.90 -3.56 13.34
C LEU A 194 14.24 -2.83 14.50
N ASN A 195 14.08 -3.49 15.66
CA ASN A 195 13.53 -2.86 16.87
C ASN A 195 14.38 -1.67 17.32
N GLY A 196 15.70 -1.88 17.39
CA GLY A 196 16.64 -0.85 17.82
C GLY A 196 16.57 0.41 16.96
N MET A 197 16.44 0.26 15.63
CA MET A 197 16.29 1.42 14.77
C MET A 197 14.95 2.14 14.96
N LEU A 198 13.82 1.41 15.03
CA LEU A 198 12.51 2.04 15.24
C LEU A 198 12.50 2.91 16.50
N VAL A 199 13.06 2.37 17.59
CA VAL A 199 13.11 3.08 18.88
C VAL A 199 14.14 4.21 18.87
N GLN A 200 15.35 4.00 18.32
CA GLN A 200 16.40 5.02 18.27
C GLN A 200 16.01 6.24 17.43
N GLU A 201 15.32 6.01 16.32
CA GLU A 201 14.86 7.07 15.41
C GLU A 201 13.49 7.66 15.83
N ASN A 202 12.93 7.21 16.96
CA ASN A 202 11.62 7.61 17.49
C ASN A 202 10.52 7.54 16.41
N ILE A 203 10.50 6.45 15.65
CA ILE A 203 9.53 6.21 14.60
C ILE A 203 8.21 5.77 15.27
N GLU A 204 7.16 6.58 15.13
CA GLU A 204 5.82 6.30 15.69
C GLU A 204 5.04 5.25 14.85
N LYS A 205 5.70 4.13 14.55
CA LYS A 205 5.16 2.96 13.88
C LYS A 205 5.65 1.71 14.58
N HIS A 206 4.80 0.69 14.64
CA HIS A 206 5.21 -0.65 15.03
C HIS A 206 5.23 -1.59 13.83
N ILE A 207 6.02 -2.67 13.94
CA ILE A 207 6.14 -3.71 12.92
C ILE A 207 5.81 -5.04 13.57
N THR A 208 4.83 -5.77 13.03
CA THR A 208 4.66 -7.18 13.36
C THR A 208 5.54 -8.02 12.46
N MET A 209 6.15 -9.09 12.96
CA MET A 209 7.06 -9.91 12.16
C MET A 209 7.10 -11.36 12.63
N LEU A 210 7.16 -12.30 11.69
CA LEU A 210 7.66 -13.65 11.95
C LEU A 210 8.93 -13.88 11.14
N THR A 211 10.00 -14.29 11.81
CA THR A 211 11.29 -14.60 11.19
C THR A 211 11.80 -15.96 11.63
N GLY A 212 12.46 -16.68 10.74
CA GLY A 212 13.02 -17.99 11.06
C GLY A 212 14.24 -18.38 10.23
N ILE A 213 14.86 -19.46 10.65
CA ILE A 213 15.92 -20.17 9.93
C ILE A 213 15.45 -21.57 9.61
N LEU A 214 15.61 -21.95 8.35
CA LEU A 214 15.44 -23.30 7.87
C LEU A 214 16.81 -23.92 7.58
N ASN A 215 17.13 -25.02 8.25
CA ASN A 215 18.28 -25.84 7.91
C ASN A 215 17.88 -26.86 6.83
N LEU A 216 18.54 -26.80 5.67
CA LEU A 216 18.26 -27.59 4.48
C LEU A 216 18.75 -29.04 4.58
N GLU A 217 19.69 -29.32 5.49
CA GLU A 217 20.27 -30.66 5.72
C GLU A 217 19.49 -31.42 6.80
N THR A 218 19.25 -30.79 7.95
CA THR A 218 18.52 -31.41 9.08
C THR A 218 17.01 -31.26 8.96
N HIS A 219 16.53 -30.35 8.11
CA HIS A 219 15.12 -29.95 8.00
C HIS A 219 14.54 -29.34 9.28
N GLN A 220 15.41 -28.92 10.21
CA GLN A 220 15.01 -28.18 11.39
C GLN A 220 14.64 -26.75 11.01
N LEU A 221 13.44 -26.34 11.42
CA LEU A 221 12.93 -25.00 11.32
C LEU A 221 12.94 -24.38 12.71
N ARG A 222 13.56 -23.21 12.86
CA ARG A 222 13.52 -22.41 14.08
C ARG A 222 12.96 -21.04 13.77
N TRP A 223 12.03 -20.53 14.55
CA TRP A 223 11.41 -19.23 14.29
C TRP A 223 11.09 -18.46 15.56
N SER A 224 10.95 -17.16 15.40
CA SER A 224 10.52 -16.22 16.41
C SER A 224 9.44 -15.32 15.83
N SER A 225 8.49 -14.93 16.66
CA SER A 225 7.47 -13.94 16.33
C SER A 225 7.71 -12.67 17.13
N ALA A 226 7.36 -11.53 16.57
CA ALA A 226 7.27 -10.22 17.20
C ALA A 226 5.87 -9.67 16.94
N GLY A 227 4.88 -10.14 17.71
CA GLY A 227 3.48 -9.71 17.61
C GLY A 227 2.76 -10.08 16.31
N HIS A 228 3.30 -11.01 15.52
CA HIS A 228 2.75 -11.35 14.21
C HIS A 228 1.48 -12.19 14.31
N TYR A 229 0.50 -11.82 13.49
CA TYR A 229 -0.76 -12.51 13.31
C TYR A 229 -1.17 -12.43 11.82
N PRO A 230 -1.76 -13.48 11.23
CA PRO A 230 -2.07 -14.79 11.79
C PRO A 230 -0.83 -15.62 12.17
N PRO A 231 -0.96 -16.64 13.04
CA PRO A 231 0.16 -17.50 13.38
C PRO A 231 0.62 -18.32 12.17
N ALA A 232 1.87 -18.80 12.21
CA ALA A 232 2.36 -19.72 11.19
C ALA A 232 1.51 -21.00 11.14
N ILE A 233 1.34 -21.54 9.93
CA ILE A 233 0.56 -22.75 9.69
C ILE A 233 1.51 -23.84 9.18
N LEU A 234 1.45 -25.02 9.80
CA LEU A 234 2.19 -26.20 9.39
C LEU A 234 1.22 -27.28 8.91
N PHE A 235 1.34 -27.65 7.64
CA PHE A 235 0.69 -28.81 7.07
C PHE A 235 1.67 -29.97 7.00
N GLU A 236 1.24 -31.14 7.45
CA GLU A 236 1.97 -32.39 7.32
C GLU A 236 1.07 -33.42 6.62
N PRO A 237 1.63 -34.35 5.81
CA PRO A 237 0.84 -35.39 5.16
C PRO A 237 0.06 -36.22 6.19
N ASN A 238 -1.23 -36.45 5.91
CA ASN A 238 -2.13 -37.28 6.71
C ASN A 238 -2.29 -36.82 8.18
N LYS A 239 -2.08 -35.52 8.46
CA LYS A 239 -2.32 -34.93 9.78
C LYS A 239 -3.20 -33.70 9.65
N GLU A 240 -3.89 -33.39 10.73
CA GLU A 240 -4.61 -32.13 10.86
C GLU A 240 -3.65 -30.93 10.77
N PRO A 241 -4.08 -29.80 10.19
CA PRO A 241 -3.31 -28.57 10.19
C PRO A 241 -2.90 -28.14 11.60
N LYS A 242 -1.65 -27.68 11.74
CA LYS A 242 -1.16 -27.12 13.00
C LYS A 242 -1.03 -25.61 12.88
N VAL A 243 -1.77 -24.89 13.71
CA VAL A 243 -1.58 -23.45 13.93
C VAL A 243 -0.53 -23.27 15.03
N LEU A 244 0.57 -22.61 14.70
CA LEU A 244 1.74 -22.44 15.55
C LEU A 244 1.68 -21.10 16.28
N THR A 245 0.78 -21.00 17.26
CA THR A 245 0.55 -19.78 18.03
C THR A 245 1.79 -19.37 18.82
N THR A 246 2.10 -18.08 18.78
CA THR A 246 3.20 -17.43 19.50
C THR A 246 2.67 -16.20 20.24
N SER A 247 3.34 -15.77 21.31
CA SER A 247 2.96 -14.57 22.06
C SER A 247 4.18 -13.69 22.26
N SER A 248 4.19 -12.50 21.65
CA SER A 248 5.25 -11.51 21.80
C SER A 248 4.76 -10.12 21.39
N PHE A 249 5.53 -9.09 21.73
CA PHE A 249 5.20 -7.71 21.35
C PHE A 249 5.70 -7.39 19.94
N PRO A 250 4.96 -6.55 19.18
CA PRO A 250 5.46 -5.91 17.96
C PRO A 250 6.75 -5.10 18.21
N LEU A 251 7.56 -4.98 17.16
CA LEU A 251 8.75 -4.14 17.15
C LEU A 251 8.34 -2.65 17.24
N GLY A 252 9.18 -1.82 17.86
CA GLY A 252 8.98 -0.38 18.02
C GLY A 252 8.23 0.02 19.30
N LEU A 253 7.65 -0.93 20.05
CA LEU A 253 6.88 -0.62 21.26
C LEU A 253 7.72 -0.54 22.54
N THR A 254 8.83 -1.27 22.60
CA THR A 254 9.71 -1.31 23.78
C THR A 254 11.15 -1.63 23.35
N GLU A 255 12.13 -1.09 24.08
CA GLU A 255 13.55 -1.42 23.88
C GLU A 255 13.86 -2.87 24.28
N ASP A 256 13.22 -3.33 25.35
CA ASP A 256 13.45 -4.65 25.97
C ASP A 256 12.51 -5.71 25.37
N LEU A 257 12.75 -6.06 24.10
CA LEU A 257 11.97 -7.07 23.42
C LEU A 257 12.57 -8.47 23.66
N GLU A 258 11.87 -9.30 24.43
CA GLU A 258 12.23 -10.70 24.61
C GLU A 258 11.94 -11.50 23.33
N VAL A 259 12.96 -12.21 22.84
CA VAL A 259 12.86 -13.03 21.63
C VAL A 259 12.82 -14.50 22.02
N GLU A 260 11.60 -15.04 22.07
CA GLU A 260 11.34 -16.47 22.20
C GLU A 260 11.59 -17.18 20.86
N GLU A 261 12.22 -18.36 20.92
CA GLU A 261 12.54 -19.18 19.75
C GLU A 261 11.80 -20.51 19.86
N PHE A 262 11.07 -20.84 18.81
CA PHE A 262 10.33 -22.09 18.66
C PHE A 262 11.04 -22.95 17.61
N GLU A 263 10.89 -24.28 17.73
CA GLU A 263 11.49 -25.20 16.78
C GLU A 263 10.58 -26.36 16.39
N CYS A 264 10.72 -26.83 15.16
CA CYS A 264 10.15 -28.09 14.70
C CYS A 264 10.99 -28.69 13.57
N THR A 265 10.75 -29.95 13.22
CA THR A 265 11.35 -30.56 12.02
C THR A 265 10.30 -30.67 10.92
N LEU A 266 10.61 -30.15 9.74
CA LEU A 266 9.73 -30.27 8.58
C LEU A 266 9.85 -31.67 7.99
N ASN A 267 8.82 -32.48 8.21
CA ASN A 267 8.71 -33.81 7.64
C ASN A 267 8.59 -33.76 6.11
N ARG A 268 8.86 -34.90 5.46
CA ARG A 268 8.72 -35.06 4.01
C ARG A 268 7.33 -34.57 3.57
N HIS A 269 7.29 -33.77 2.50
CA HIS A 269 6.07 -33.13 1.98
C HIS A 269 5.35 -32.16 2.94
N ALA A 270 5.94 -31.83 4.09
CA ALA A 270 5.40 -30.79 4.96
C ALA A 270 5.51 -29.41 4.31
N ARG A 271 4.55 -28.55 4.64
CA ARG A 271 4.47 -27.18 4.16
C ARG A 271 4.31 -26.24 5.34
N PHE A 272 5.28 -25.35 5.52
CA PHE A 272 5.22 -24.25 6.47
C PHE A 272 4.77 -22.99 5.71
N ILE A 273 3.82 -22.24 6.28
CA ILE A 273 3.24 -21.04 5.69
C ILE A 273 3.17 -19.93 6.74
N ILE A 274 3.52 -18.72 6.32
CA ILE A 274 3.26 -17.47 7.05
C ILE A 274 2.51 -16.51 6.12
N CYS A 275 1.58 -15.75 6.69
CA CYS A 275 0.74 -14.81 5.97
C CYS A 275 0.63 -13.51 6.77
N SER A 276 0.48 -12.37 6.10
CA SER A 276 -0.02 -11.16 6.75
C SER A 276 -1.50 -11.29 7.12
N ASP A 277 -2.00 -10.37 7.93
CA ASP A 277 -3.39 -10.32 8.37
C ASP A 277 -4.37 -10.04 7.24
N GLY A 278 -3.96 -9.33 6.18
CA GLY A 278 -4.77 -9.16 4.98
C GLY A 278 -5.14 -10.47 4.29
N ALA A 279 -4.47 -11.60 4.56
CA ALA A 279 -4.90 -12.92 4.10
C ALA A 279 -6.21 -13.41 4.75
N LEU A 280 -6.63 -12.80 5.86
CA LEU A 280 -7.89 -13.10 6.57
C LEU A 280 -9.08 -12.30 6.03
N GLU A 281 -8.82 -11.12 5.47
CA GLU A 281 -9.83 -10.17 4.97
C GLU A 281 -10.83 -10.75 3.95
N PRO A 282 -10.47 -11.70 3.07
CA PRO A 282 -11.44 -12.31 2.15
C PRO A 282 -12.52 -13.16 2.83
N PHE A 283 -12.42 -13.43 4.13
CA PHE A 283 -13.29 -14.35 4.85
C PHE A 283 -14.23 -13.61 5.82
N ASP A 284 -15.43 -14.14 5.97
CA ASP A 284 -16.45 -13.60 6.86
C ASP A 284 -16.32 -14.15 8.29
N GLY A 285 -16.83 -13.38 9.26
CA GLY A 285 -16.94 -13.78 10.66
C GLY A 285 -15.87 -13.16 11.55
N GLY A 286 -15.73 -13.67 12.77
CA GLY A 286 -14.68 -13.29 13.69
C GLY A 286 -13.34 -13.93 13.34
N LEU A 287 -12.27 -13.41 13.95
CA LEU A 287 -10.88 -13.77 13.67
C LEU A 287 -10.61 -15.30 13.64
N ASN A 288 -11.21 -16.05 14.57
CA ASN A 288 -11.05 -17.51 14.62
C ASN A 288 -11.73 -18.23 13.44
N GLU A 289 -12.89 -17.72 13.00
CA GLU A 289 -13.64 -18.28 11.88
C GLU A 289 -12.94 -17.96 10.56
N GLN A 290 -12.42 -16.73 10.41
CA GLN A 290 -11.58 -16.32 9.29
C GLN A 290 -10.30 -17.16 9.21
N LEU A 291 -9.60 -17.37 10.34
CA LEU A 291 -8.41 -18.22 10.39
C LEU A 291 -8.72 -19.66 9.99
N GLY A 292 -9.85 -20.22 10.45
CA GLY A 292 -10.28 -21.57 10.06
C GLY A 292 -10.53 -21.68 8.55
N GLN A 293 -11.16 -20.68 7.95
CA GLN A 293 -11.37 -20.60 6.50
C GLN A 293 -10.05 -20.46 5.74
N LEU A 294 -9.16 -19.56 6.17
CA LEU A 294 -7.83 -19.40 5.58
C LEU A 294 -7.05 -20.72 5.59
N VAL A 295 -6.98 -21.40 6.74
CA VAL A 295 -6.32 -22.70 6.88
C VAL A 295 -6.92 -23.73 5.90
N HIS A 296 -8.25 -23.80 5.81
CA HIS A 296 -8.94 -24.70 4.89
C HIS A 296 -8.58 -24.43 3.42
N HIS A 297 -8.60 -23.16 2.99
CA HIS A 297 -8.26 -22.78 1.62
C HIS A 297 -6.78 -22.99 1.30
N LEU A 298 -5.86 -22.70 2.22
CA LEU A 298 -4.44 -22.93 2.04
C LEU A 298 -4.09 -24.42 1.97
N GLN A 299 -4.77 -25.27 2.76
CA GLN A 299 -4.59 -26.72 2.74
C GLN A 299 -5.00 -27.31 1.39
N ASN A 300 -6.12 -26.86 0.85
CA ASN A 300 -6.70 -27.33 -0.41
C ASN A 300 -6.13 -26.63 -1.65
N GLN A 301 -5.15 -25.72 -1.48
CA GLN A 301 -4.58 -24.90 -2.56
C GLN A 301 -5.66 -24.13 -3.35
N SER A 302 -6.71 -23.71 -2.66
CA SER A 302 -7.87 -23.00 -3.21
C SER A 302 -7.99 -21.56 -2.71
N PHE A 303 -6.94 -21.03 -2.07
CA PHE A 303 -6.88 -19.62 -1.72
C PHE A 303 -6.83 -18.77 -2.99
N GLN A 304 -7.77 -17.84 -3.13
CA GLN A 304 -7.82 -16.87 -4.20
C GLN A 304 -7.99 -15.50 -3.56
N ALA A 305 -7.01 -14.63 -3.75
CA ALA A 305 -7.16 -13.24 -3.36
C ALA A 305 -8.15 -12.55 -4.31
N PRO A 306 -9.06 -11.71 -3.79
CA PRO A 306 -9.88 -10.82 -4.61
C PRO A 306 -9.02 -9.93 -5.53
N GLU A 307 -9.57 -9.48 -6.67
CA GLU A 307 -8.88 -8.49 -7.54
C GLU A 307 -8.58 -7.18 -6.79
N HIS A 308 -9.47 -6.81 -5.88
CA HIS A 308 -9.32 -5.66 -4.99
C HIS A 308 -9.34 -6.13 -3.55
N VAL A 309 -8.22 -5.97 -2.85
CA VAL A 309 -8.06 -6.37 -1.46
C VAL A 309 -8.20 -5.14 -0.56
N ALA A 310 -8.89 -5.30 0.57
CA ALA A 310 -9.08 -4.22 1.54
C ALA A 310 -7.78 -3.89 2.28
N ASP A 311 -6.91 -4.88 2.44
CA ASP A 311 -5.59 -4.77 3.05
C ASP A 311 -4.53 -5.54 2.24
N ASP A 312 -3.26 -5.26 2.50
CA ASP A 312 -2.13 -5.89 1.84
C ASP A 312 -2.09 -7.39 2.13
N ILE A 313 -1.75 -8.20 1.13
CA ILE A 313 -1.64 -9.65 1.29
C ILE A 313 -0.24 -10.10 0.90
N ALA A 314 0.54 -10.55 1.89
CA ALA A 314 1.77 -11.29 1.70
C ALA A 314 1.61 -12.72 2.21
N ILE A 315 2.08 -13.69 1.43
CA ILE A 315 2.17 -15.10 1.85
C ILE A 315 3.56 -15.62 1.47
N LEU A 316 4.23 -16.26 2.40
CA LEU A 316 5.48 -16.97 2.18
C LEU A 316 5.35 -18.42 2.64
N SER A 317 5.69 -19.37 1.77
CA SER A 317 5.62 -20.80 2.07
C SER A 317 6.89 -21.54 1.71
N PHE A 318 7.28 -22.46 2.60
CA PHE A 318 8.34 -23.42 2.39
C PHE A 318 7.75 -24.83 2.38
N ARG A 319 7.78 -25.49 1.23
CA ARG A 319 7.33 -26.87 1.07
C ARG A 319 8.52 -27.80 0.87
N ARG A 320 8.68 -28.78 1.77
CA ARG A 320 9.67 -29.84 1.59
C ARG A 320 9.22 -30.80 0.48
N MET A 321 10.12 -31.15 -0.42
CA MET A 321 9.81 -31.94 -1.63
C MET A 321 10.17 -33.42 -1.52
N ASN A 322 11.16 -33.77 -0.69
CA ASN A 322 11.72 -35.13 -0.60
C ASN A 322 11.22 -35.92 0.60
#